data_AF-A0A8R1IV72-F1
#
_entry.id   AF-A0A8R1IV72-F1
#
_cell.length_a   1.000
_cell.length_b   1.000
_cell.length_c   1.000
_cell.angle_alpha   90.00
_cell.angle_beta   90.00
_cell.angle_gamma   90.00
#
_symmetry.space_group_name_H-M   'P 1'
#
loop_
_entity.id
_entity.type
_entity.pdbx_description
1 polymer ?
#
loop_
_entity_poly.entity_id
_entity_poly.type
_entity_poly.pdbx_seq_one_letter_code
_entity_poly.pdbx_strand_id
1 'polypeptide(L)'
;MASALLSLSNALDTGDIKKVHSAVSTLGPDDVNDCEDALSKFIHELTFWNLLENSRAAEAVFQHFFNLLKDPQIRREKCINILQSQSSVVVPIAVDTMMKSNWQLKPLEIKEVLKKINSTTRKSEISSDGSASEQAKDYVERLVANCRILKFSGAPSRILRKLLLDALPIFHHLPSGTSCQYLKQIAIFVPFHPLLDIEDAKNEPDLFLLPRVVVNSQRFRLEIEQFTKFIQTSFHRSYSRQLFSVLQRICERMETIEMLDGGDIDRLVEFWISSFRIYEGDGIGMEDISKAAILIEKCAGRFEISRRPLFLKHFLRRLAAQNSSSISLEPQIVAMIITTYKRNMTSTRSPFFYEELGDFWTLCLQMKYDDVYNATAYFSAVFTLAQAQALFRIKRPLCEVVYEKVLKPMHEQIVDFKRLKDVEENKMNSNDLAAMQSNLGSDVFTILVCTYKQAEDAIRQFIN
;
A
#
# COMPACT_ATOMS: atom_id res chain seq x y z
N MET A 1 -42.05 -34.60 21.25
CA MET A 1 -40.98 -35.53 20.82
C MET A 1 -41.28 -36.35 19.56
N ALA A 2 -41.91 -37.54 19.60
CA ALA A 2 -41.98 -38.43 18.41
C ALA A 2 -42.71 -37.83 17.19
N SER A 3 -43.78 -37.05 17.40
CA SER A 3 -44.53 -36.43 16.30
C SER A 3 -43.77 -35.31 15.57
N ALA A 4 -42.90 -34.58 16.27
CA ALA A 4 -42.16 -33.45 15.68
C ALA A 4 -40.97 -33.93 14.84
N LEU A 5 -40.22 -34.93 15.34
CA LEU A 5 -39.15 -35.58 14.57
C LEU A 5 -39.68 -36.40 13.40
N LEU A 6 -40.84 -37.05 13.54
CA LEU A 6 -41.51 -37.72 12.43
C LEU A 6 -41.96 -36.70 11.36
N SER A 7 -42.47 -35.54 11.79
CA SER A 7 -42.81 -34.44 10.88
C SER A 7 -41.56 -33.90 10.16
N LEU A 8 -40.42 -33.82 10.84
CA LEU A 8 -39.15 -33.40 10.24
C LEU A 8 -38.63 -34.45 9.24
N SER A 9 -38.65 -35.73 9.61
CA SER A 9 -38.25 -36.83 8.73
C SER A 9 -39.11 -36.86 7.46
N ASN A 10 -40.43 -36.79 7.62
CA ASN A 10 -41.35 -36.72 6.49
C ASN A 10 -41.12 -35.48 5.62
N ALA A 11 -40.68 -34.36 6.21
CA ALA A 11 -40.31 -33.17 5.46
C ALA A 11 -38.99 -33.33 4.70
N LEU A 12 -38.00 -34.01 5.28
CA LEU A 12 -36.73 -34.32 4.61
C LEU A 12 -36.93 -35.24 3.40
N ASP A 13 -37.80 -36.25 3.51
CA ASP A 13 -38.15 -37.16 2.41
C ASP A 13 -38.77 -36.44 1.21
N THR A 14 -39.35 -35.25 1.40
CA THR A 14 -39.95 -34.47 0.31
C THR A 14 -38.93 -33.69 -0.53
N GLY A 15 -37.69 -33.54 -0.07
CA GLY A 15 -36.69 -32.71 -0.74
C GLY A 15 -36.98 -31.20 -0.74
N ASP A 16 -38.01 -30.73 -0.03
CA ASP A 16 -38.47 -29.34 -0.04
C ASP A 16 -38.08 -28.61 1.26
N ILE A 17 -37.11 -27.70 1.16
CA ILE A 17 -36.59 -26.94 2.29
C ILE A 17 -37.65 -26.06 2.98
N LYS A 18 -38.75 -25.67 2.31
CA LYS A 18 -39.84 -24.93 2.95
C LYS A 18 -40.62 -25.80 3.93
N LYS A 19 -40.84 -27.08 3.58
CA LYS A 19 -41.48 -28.03 4.48
C LYS A 19 -40.58 -28.36 5.66
N VAL A 20 -39.27 -28.48 5.41
CA VAL A 20 -38.28 -28.63 6.47
C VAL A 20 -38.31 -27.41 7.40
N HIS A 21 -38.30 -26.19 6.87
CA HIS A 21 -38.40 -24.96 7.67
C HIS A 21 -39.65 -24.91 8.56
N SER A 22 -40.82 -25.26 8.02
CA SER A 22 -42.07 -25.32 8.79
C SER A 22 -42.04 -26.39 9.88
N ALA A 23 -41.43 -27.55 9.61
CA ALA A 23 -41.27 -28.63 10.58
C ALA A 23 -40.20 -28.32 11.64
N VAL A 24 -39.16 -27.55 11.29
CA VAL A 24 -38.09 -27.14 12.21
C VAL A 24 -38.59 -26.07 13.18
N SER A 25 -39.49 -25.19 12.73
CA SER A 25 -40.06 -24.11 13.55
C SER A 25 -40.90 -24.61 14.73
N THR A 26 -41.35 -25.87 14.70
CA THR A 26 -42.12 -26.50 15.79
C THR A 26 -41.23 -27.28 16.76
N LEU A 27 -39.92 -27.39 16.50
CA LEU A 27 -38.97 -28.05 17.39
C LEU A 27 -38.48 -27.10 18.48
N GLY A 28 -38.87 -27.37 19.72
CA GLY A 28 -38.35 -26.70 20.91
C GLY A 28 -37.00 -27.26 21.37
N PRO A 29 -36.26 -26.52 22.22
CA PRO A 29 -34.98 -26.98 22.80
C PRO A 29 -35.13 -28.24 23.66
N ASP A 30 -36.32 -28.47 24.25
CA ASP A 30 -36.61 -29.63 25.11
C ASP A 30 -36.93 -30.90 24.30
N ASP A 31 -37.28 -30.79 23.01
CA ASP A 31 -37.63 -31.93 22.14
C ASP A 31 -36.41 -32.68 21.58
N VAL A 32 -35.19 -32.15 21.82
CA VAL A 32 -33.99 -32.46 21.02
C VAL A 32 -32.83 -33.02 21.86
N ASN A 33 -32.97 -33.05 23.18
CA ASN A 33 -31.91 -33.45 24.11
C ASN A 33 -31.31 -34.85 23.84
N ASP A 34 -32.07 -35.76 23.23
CA ASP A 34 -31.65 -37.15 22.94
C ASP A 34 -31.46 -37.43 21.43
N CYS A 35 -31.45 -36.41 20.57
CA CYS A 35 -31.51 -36.58 19.10
C CYS A 35 -30.36 -35.88 18.32
N GLU A 36 -29.25 -35.60 18.99
CA GLU A 36 -28.09 -34.91 18.41
C GLU A 36 -27.48 -35.65 17.20
N ASP A 37 -27.41 -36.99 17.26
CA ASP A 37 -26.96 -37.83 16.14
C ASP A 37 -27.86 -37.75 14.91
N ALA A 38 -29.18 -37.66 15.13
CA ALA A 38 -30.14 -37.52 14.04
C ALA A 38 -30.03 -36.15 13.39
N LEU A 39 -29.94 -35.08 14.19
CA LEU A 39 -29.70 -33.72 13.69
C LEU A 39 -28.39 -33.61 12.91
N SER A 40 -27.32 -34.22 13.41
CA SER A 40 -26.01 -34.28 12.76
C SER A 40 -26.09 -34.91 11.36
N LYS A 41 -26.91 -35.95 11.20
CA LYS A 41 -27.17 -36.60 9.90
C LYS A 41 -28.02 -35.72 8.99
N PHE A 42 -29.05 -35.07 9.51
CA PHE A 42 -29.90 -34.15 8.74
C PHE A 42 -29.11 -32.96 8.18
N ILE A 43 -28.26 -32.33 9.00
CA ILE A 43 -27.37 -31.26 8.55
C ILE A 43 -26.47 -31.76 7.41
N HIS A 44 -25.88 -32.94 7.55
CA HIS A 44 -25.01 -33.51 6.52
C HIS A 44 -25.76 -33.73 5.21
N GLU A 45 -26.95 -34.31 5.24
CA GLU A 45 -27.78 -34.52 4.06
C GLU A 45 -28.15 -33.21 3.37
N LEU A 46 -28.59 -32.21 4.16
CA LEU A 46 -28.95 -30.89 3.65
C LEU A 46 -27.78 -30.13 3.00
N THR A 47 -26.52 -30.44 3.36
CA THR A 47 -25.37 -29.80 2.70
C THR A 47 -25.23 -30.14 1.22
N PHE A 48 -25.89 -31.20 0.74
CA PHE A 48 -25.85 -31.64 -0.66
C PHE A 48 -27.06 -31.20 -1.48
N TRP A 49 -28.06 -30.55 -0.86
CA TRP A 49 -29.25 -30.07 -1.56
C TRP A 49 -28.98 -28.78 -2.34
N ASN A 50 -29.78 -28.49 -3.36
CA ASN A 50 -29.75 -27.21 -4.06
C ASN A 50 -30.54 -26.15 -3.25
N LEU A 51 -29.83 -25.39 -2.42
CA LEU A 51 -30.44 -24.43 -1.48
C LEU A 51 -30.70 -23.04 -2.10
N LEU A 52 -30.39 -22.83 -3.39
CA LEU A 52 -30.50 -21.52 -4.04
C LEU A 52 -31.96 -21.09 -4.24
N GLU A 53 -32.88 -22.04 -4.47
CA GLU A 53 -34.28 -21.73 -4.77
C GLU A 53 -35.04 -21.12 -3.57
N ASN A 54 -34.56 -21.34 -2.34
CA ASN A 54 -35.19 -20.87 -1.10
C ASN A 54 -34.14 -20.53 -0.03
N SER A 55 -33.20 -19.65 -0.36
CA SER A 55 -32.05 -19.27 0.48
C SER A 55 -32.42 -18.87 1.91
N ARG A 56 -33.47 -18.06 2.10
CA ARG A 56 -33.93 -17.64 3.45
C ARG A 56 -34.41 -18.80 4.33
N ALA A 57 -35.11 -19.77 3.73
CA ALA A 57 -35.60 -20.94 4.46
C ALA A 57 -34.42 -21.85 4.85
N ALA A 58 -33.46 -22.01 3.94
CA ALA A 58 -32.22 -22.74 4.22
C ALA A 58 -31.44 -22.09 5.37
N GLU A 59 -31.22 -20.78 5.33
CA GLU A 59 -30.49 -20.05 6.37
C GLU A 59 -31.12 -20.26 7.76
N ALA A 60 -32.44 -20.10 7.88
CA ALA A 60 -33.16 -20.29 9.14
C ALA A 60 -33.07 -21.74 9.65
N VAL A 61 -33.19 -22.74 8.76
CA VAL A 61 -33.04 -24.17 9.13
C VAL A 61 -31.64 -24.45 9.68
N PHE A 62 -30.59 -24.00 8.99
CA PHE A 62 -29.22 -24.24 9.43
C PHE A 62 -28.89 -23.50 10.74
N GLN A 63 -29.34 -22.25 10.89
CA GLN A 63 -29.17 -21.52 12.15
C GLN A 63 -29.87 -22.22 13.32
N HIS A 64 -31.10 -22.71 13.13
CA HIS A 64 -31.83 -23.44 14.15
C HIS A 64 -31.13 -24.74 14.53
N PHE A 65 -30.67 -25.53 13.54
CA PHE A 65 -29.94 -26.75 13.81
C PHE A 65 -28.59 -26.52 14.50
N PHE A 66 -27.83 -25.49 14.12
CA PHE A 66 -26.58 -25.16 14.80
C PHE A 66 -26.78 -24.70 16.25
N ASN A 67 -27.92 -24.06 16.55
CA ASN A 67 -28.29 -23.69 17.92
C ASN A 67 -28.72 -24.89 18.77
N LEU A 68 -29.28 -25.92 18.14
CA LEU A 68 -29.71 -27.15 18.81
C LEU A 68 -28.57 -28.14 19.08
N LEU A 69 -27.49 -28.10 18.29
CA LEU A 69 -26.28 -28.90 18.54
C LEU A 69 -25.52 -28.36 19.77
N LYS A 70 -25.34 -29.21 20.78
CA LYS A 70 -24.66 -28.84 22.03
C LYS A 70 -23.17 -29.14 21.95
N ASP A 71 -22.77 -30.25 21.33
CA ASP A 71 -21.38 -30.66 21.23
C ASP A 71 -20.58 -29.70 20.31
N PRO A 72 -19.55 -29.01 20.85
CA PRO A 72 -18.68 -28.14 20.06
C PRO A 72 -17.85 -28.89 19.00
N GLN A 73 -17.49 -30.16 19.23
CA GLN A 73 -16.71 -30.94 18.26
C GLN A 73 -17.56 -31.30 17.04
N ILE A 74 -18.80 -31.77 17.26
CA ILE A 74 -19.74 -32.07 16.17
C ILE A 74 -20.03 -30.81 15.36
N ARG A 75 -20.27 -29.67 16.03
CA ARG A 75 -20.46 -28.38 15.36
C ARG A 75 -19.27 -27.98 14.50
N ARG A 76 -18.05 -28.09 15.03
CA ARG A 76 -16.81 -27.80 14.27
C ARG A 76 -16.71 -28.69 13.02
N GLU A 77 -16.95 -29.98 13.17
CA GLU A 77 -16.89 -30.93 12.04
C GLU A 77 -17.90 -30.57 10.95
N LYS A 78 -19.14 -30.22 11.32
CA LYS A 78 -20.15 -29.80 10.34
C LYS A 78 -19.80 -28.49 9.64
N CYS A 79 -19.24 -27.51 10.34
CA CYS A 79 -18.75 -26.30 9.70
C CYS A 79 -17.65 -26.59 8.66
N ILE A 80 -16.71 -27.49 8.98
CA ILE A 80 -15.66 -27.91 8.04
C ILE A 80 -16.26 -28.62 6.82
N ASN A 81 -17.21 -29.53 7.03
CA ASN A 81 -17.89 -30.23 5.95
C ASN A 81 -18.62 -29.25 5.01
N ILE A 82 -19.25 -28.20 5.54
CA ILE A 82 -19.87 -27.12 4.73
C ILE A 82 -18.83 -26.35 3.93
N LEU A 83 -17.68 -26.02 4.53
CA LEU A 83 -16.57 -25.36 3.83
C LEU A 83 -15.93 -26.25 2.76
N GLN A 84 -15.89 -27.57 2.95
CA GLN A 84 -15.38 -28.52 1.96
C GLN A 84 -16.40 -28.85 0.87
N SER A 85 -17.70 -28.73 1.14
CA SER A 85 -18.76 -28.91 0.14
C SER A 85 -19.01 -27.64 -0.68
N GLN A 86 -18.70 -26.47 -0.12
CA GLN A 86 -18.94 -25.14 -0.71
C GLN A 86 -20.44 -24.86 -0.99
N SER A 87 -21.31 -25.34 -0.10
CA SER A 87 -22.76 -25.07 -0.15
C SER A 87 -23.03 -23.56 -0.06
N SER A 88 -23.61 -23.00 -1.12
CA SER A 88 -23.74 -21.56 -1.41
C SER A 88 -24.16 -20.73 -0.20
N VAL A 89 -25.37 -20.99 0.30
CA VAL A 89 -26.05 -20.16 1.29
C VAL A 89 -25.53 -20.40 2.72
N VAL A 90 -24.86 -21.53 2.96
CA VAL A 90 -24.53 -21.99 4.32
C VAL A 90 -23.07 -21.71 4.69
N VAL A 91 -22.20 -21.47 3.71
CA VAL A 91 -20.79 -21.12 3.96
C VAL A 91 -20.64 -19.88 4.88
N PRO A 92 -21.38 -18.77 4.70
CA PRO A 92 -21.31 -17.64 5.63
C PRO A 92 -21.65 -18.02 7.08
N ILE A 93 -22.69 -18.84 7.27
CA ILE A 93 -23.14 -19.31 8.59
C ILE A 93 -22.06 -20.16 9.26
N ALA A 94 -21.45 -21.08 8.49
CA ALA A 94 -20.36 -21.92 8.99
C ALA A 94 -19.15 -21.08 9.40
N VAL A 95 -18.77 -20.08 8.59
CA VAL A 95 -17.65 -19.18 8.90
C VAL A 95 -17.92 -18.36 10.16
N ASP A 96 -19.09 -17.74 10.29
CA ASP A 96 -19.42 -16.95 11.47
C ASP A 96 -19.48 -17.81 12.74
N THR A 97 -19.97 -19.05 12.64
CA THR A 97 -19.98 -20.02 13.76
C THR A 97 -18.55 -20.40 14.18
N MET A 98 -17.68 -20.69 13.21
CA MET A 98 -16.27 -20.99 13.48
C MET A 98 -15.53 -19.79 14.07
N MET A 99 -15.76 -18.59 13.55
CA MET A 99 -15.12 -17.36 14.05
C MET A 99 -15.57 -17.02 15.47
N LYS A 100 -16.87 -17.07 15.77
CA LYS A 100 -17.40 -16.85 17.13
C LYS A 100 -16.82 -17.83 18.15
N SER A 101 -16.53 -19.05 17.70
CA SER A 101 -15.98 -20.12 18.53
C SER A 101 -14.44 -20.20 18.49
N ASN A 102 -13.78 -19.25 17.80
CA ASN A 102 -12.33 -19.17 17.62
C ASN A 102 -11.70 -20.46 17.00
N TRP A 103 -12.43 -21.16 16.13
CA TRP A 103 -11.98 -22.40 15.50
C TRP A 103 -11.23 -22.13 14.19
N GLN A 104 -9.97 -22.56 14.15
CA GLN A 104 -9.13 -22.45 12.96
C GLN A 104 -9.14 -23.74 12.13
N LEU A 105 -8.92 -23.57 10.82
CA LEU A 105 -8.65 -24.67 9.91
C LEU A 105 -7.21 -25.14 10.04
N LYS A 106 -7.01 -26.45 10.06
CA LYS A 106 -5.69 -27.08 9.98
C LYS A 106 -5.13 -26.96 8.55
N PRO A 107 -3.81 -27.08 8.35
CA PRO A 107 -3.18 -26.95 7.03
C PRO A 107 -3.75 -27.87 5.94
N LEU A 108 -4.17 -29.09 6.30
CA LEU A 108 -4.82 -30.02 5.37
C LEU A 108 -6.24 -29.57 5.00
N GLU A 109 -7.01 -29.11 5.99
CA GLU A 109 -8.37 -28.57 5.81
C GLU A 109 -8.33 -27.32 4.90
N ILE A 110 -7.34 -26.43 5.08
CA ILE A 110 -7.11 -25.26 4.21
C ILE A 110 -6.90 -25.69 2.75
N LYS A 111 -6.09 -26.71 2.50
CA LYS A 111 -5.83 -27.21 1.13
C LYS A 111 -7.08 -27.76 0.47
N GLU A 112 -7.91 -28.50 1.22
CA GLU A 112 -9.15 -29.08 0.71
C GLU A 112 -10.20 -28.01 0.40
N VAL A 113 -10.38 -27.05 1.30
CA VAL A 113 -11.27 -25.89 1.08
C VAL A 113 -10.83 -25.12 -0.16
N LEU A 114 -9.52 -24.83 -0.31
CA LEU A 114 -8.98 -24.16 -1.50
C LEU A 114 -9.19 -24.97 -2.79
N LYS A 115 -8.99 -26.28 -2.75
CA LYS A 115 -9.25 -27.16 -3.90
C LYS A 115 -10.72 -27.08 -4.31
N LYS A 116 -11.63 -27.07 -3.35
CA LYS A 116 -13.06 -26.97 -3.63
C LYS A 116 -13.44 -25.60 -4.20
N ILE A 117 -13.02 -24.49 -3.58
CA ILE A 117 -13.27 -23.13 -4.08
C ILE A 117 -12.91 -23.02 -5.56
N ASN A 118 -11.69 -23.42 -5.93
CA ASN A 118 -11.22 -23.36 -7.32
C ASN A 118 -12.03 -24.25 -8.28
N SER A 119 -12.56 -25.38 -7.81
CA SER A 119 -13.41 -26.27 -8.63
C SER A 119 -14.81 -25.71 -8.87
N THR A 120 -15.33 -24.93 -7.92
CA THR A 120 -16.66 -24.33 -7.98
C THR A 120 -16.65 -23.04 -8.81
N THR A 121 -15.59 -22.23 -8.72
CA THR A 121 -15.40 -20.99 -9.51
C THR A 121 -15.41 -21.24 -11.03
N ARG A 122 -14.90 -22.39 -11.49
CA ARG A 122 -14.92 -22.77 -12.92
C ARG A 122 -16.28 -23.20 -13.45
N LYS A 123 -17.23 -23.55 -12.58
CA LYS A 123 -18.59 -24.00 -13.00
C LYS A 123 -19.59 -22.85 -13.09
N SER A 124 -19.29 -21.69 -12.49
CA SER A 124 -20.17 -20.52 -12.40
C SER A 124 -19.90 -19.48 -13.49
N GLU A 125 -19.37 -19.88 -14.65
CA GLU A 125 -19.25 -19.00 -15.83
C GLU A 125 -20.65 -18.66 -16.38
N ILE A 126 -21.26 -17.68 -15.73
CA ILE A 126 -22.33 -16.74 -16.10
C ILE A 126 -23.16 -17.13 -17.33
N SER A 127 -24.32 -17.76 -17.08
CA SER A 127 -25.44 -17.79 -18.02
C SER A 127 -26.04 -16.39 -18.18
N SER A 128 -26.28 -15.97 -19.42
CA SER A 128 -26.63 -14.59 -19.83
C SER A 128 -28.09 -14.16 -19.58
N ASP A 129 -28.78 -14.72 -18.59
CA ASP A 129 -30.17 -14.37 -18.26
C ASP A 129 -30.31 -13.80 -16.85
N GLY A 130 -31.40 -13.05 -16.59
CA GLY A 130 -31.62 -12.24 -15.38
C GLY A 130 -31.49 -12.92 -14.01
N SER A 131 -31.35 -14.25 -13.94
CA SER A 131 -30.93 -15.01 -12.74
C SER A 131 -29.45 -14.82 -12.37
N ALA A 132 -28.65 -14.22 -13.25
CA ALA A 132 -27.23 -13.97 -13.06
C ALA A 132 -26.91 -13.04 -11.87
N SER A 133 -27.80 -12.11 -11.52
CA SER A 133 -27.57 -11.14 -10.44
C SER A 133 -27.59 -11.77 -9.05
N GLU A 134 -28.53 -12.69 -8.80
CA GLU A 134 -28.68 -13.33 -7.49
C GLU A 134 -27.63 -14.43 -7.28
N GLN A 135 -27.28 -15.16 -8.34
CA GLN A 135 -26.16 -16.11 -8.33
C GLN A 135 -24.80 -15.41 -8.17
N ALA A 136 -24.61 -14.25 -8.80
CA ALA A 136 -23.40 -13.45 -8.61
C ALA A 136 -23.30 -12.96 -7.16
N LYS A 137 -24.40 -12.50 -6.56
CA LYS A 137 -24.43 -12.04 -5.17
C LYS A 137 -24.06 -13.16 -4.19
N ASP A 138 -24.67 -14.33 -4.34
CA ASP A 138 -24.38 -15.51 -3.52
C ASP A 138 -22.92 -15.97 -3.67
N TYR A 139 -22.42 -16.02 -4.91
CA TYR A 139 -21.03 -16.36 -5.19
C TYR A 139 -20.06 -15.44 -4.43
N VAL A 140 -20.34 -14.13 -4.46
CA VAL A 140 -19.58 -13.12 -3.76
C VAL A 140 -19.60 -13.36 -2.25
N GLU A 141 -20.79 -13.45 -1.64
CA GLU A 141 -20.98 -13.65 -0.20
C GLU A 141 -20.20 -14.87 0.30
N ARG A 142 -20.27 -15.98 -0.44
CA ARG A 142 -19.49 -17.19 -0.17
C ARG A 142 -17.99 -16.95 -0.26
N LEU A 143 -17.51 -16.25 -1.29
CA LEU A 143 -16.08 -15.97 -1.46
C LEU A 143 -15.54 -15.11 -0.31
N VAL A 144 -16.32 -14.14 0.16
CA VAL A 144 -15.99 -13.31 1.33
C VAL A 144 -15.73 -14.18 2.55
N ALA A 145 -16.71 -15.03 2.86
CA ALA A 145 -16.69 -15.91 4.01
C ALA A 145 -15.46 -16.84 3.95
N ASN A 146 -15.20 -17.43 2.78
CA ASN A 146 -14.00 -18.23 2.55
C ASN A 146 -12.70 -17.44 2.82
N CYS A 147 -12.58 -16.21 2.33
CA CYS A 147 -11.40 -15.39 2.56
C CYS A 147 -11.18 -15.07 4.04
N ARG A 148 -12.27 -14.79 4.79
CA ARG A 148 -12.22 -14.56 6.25
C ARG A 148 -11.65 -15.76 6.98
N ILE A 149 -12.21 -16.96 6.77
CA ILE A 149 -11.77 -18.16 7.49
C ILE A 149 -10.37 -18.61 7.08
N LEU A 150 -10.01 -18.46 5.80
CA LEU A 150 -8.67 -18.78 5.31
C LEU A 150 -7.61 -17.84 5.90
N LYS A 151 -7.87 -16.53 5.97
CA LYS A 151 -6.96 -15.59 6.66
C LYS A 151 -6.84 -15.92 8.14
N PHE A 152 -7.97 -16.11 8.81
CA PHE A 152 -8.02 -16.44 10.24
C PHE A 152 -7.24 -17.73 10.55
N SER A 153 -7.19 -18.66 9.59
CA SER A 153 -6.46 -19.93 9.70
C SER A 153 -5.01 -19.86 9.17
N GLY A 154 -4.49 -18.69 8.82
CA GLY A 154 -3.09 -18.50 8.41
C GLY A 154 -2.77 -18.86 6.95
N ALA A 155 -3.74 -18.82 6.05
CA ALA A 155 -3.49 -19.07 4.62
C ALA A 155 -2.54 -17.99 4.02
N PRO A 156 -1.61 -18.37 3.13
CA PRO A 156 -0.68 -17.42 2.52
C PRO A 156 -1.38 -16.29 1.75
N SER A 157 -0.94 -15.04 1.95
CA SER A 157 -1.53 -13.84 1.34
C SER A 157 -1.59 -13.89 -0.19
N ARG A 158 -0.64 -14.58 -0.84
CA ARG A 158 -0.64 -14.79 -2.31
C ARG A 158 -1.88 -15.55 -2.81
N ILE A 159 -2.39 -16.48 -2.02
CA ILE A 159 -3.56 -17.29 -2.36
C ILE A 159 -4.83 -16.46 -2.20
N LEU A 160 -4.94 -15.72 -1.09
CA LEU A 160 -6.06 -14.80 -0.84
C LEU A 160 -6.16 -13.72 -1.92
N ARG A 161 -5.02 -13.15 -2.32
CA ARG A 161 -4.95 -12.19 -3.42
C ARG A 161 -5.47 -12.78 -4.73
N LYS A 162 -5.06 -14.01 -5.08
CA LYS A 162 -5.52 -14.66 -6.32
C LYS A 162 -7.04 -14.86 -6.31
N LEU A 163 -7.58 -15.40 -5.23
CA LEU A 163 -9.04 -15.63 -5.09
C LEU A 163 -9.85 -14.34 -5.25
N LEU A 164 -9.35 -13.24 -4.71
CA LEU A 164 -9.99 -11.93 -4.81
C LEU A 164 -9.91 -11.36 -6.24
N LEU A 165 -8.76 -11.49 -6.90
CA LEU A 165 -8.57 -11.03 -8.29
C LEU A 165 -9.44 -11.84 -9.27
N ASP A 166 -9.53 -13.15 -9.09
CA ASP A 166 -10.34 -14.04 -9.93
C ASP A 166 -11.84 -13.73 -9.83
N ALA A 167 -12.27 -13.03 -8.77
CA ALA A 167 -13.66 -12.65 -8.56
C ALA A 167 -14.01 -11.26 -9.10
N LEU A 168 -13.03 -10.38 -9.35
CA LEU A 168 -13.21 -9.01 -9.86
C LEU A 168 -14.13 -8.90 -11.09
N PRO A 169 -14.00 -9.77 -12.12
CA PRO A 169 -14.86 -9.69 -13.31
C PRO A 169 -16.35 -9.84 -12.99
N ILE A 170 -16.69 -10.66 -11.99
CA ILE A 170 -18.07 -10.96 -11.61
C ILE A 170 -18.71 -9.74 -10.91
N PHE A 171 -17.92 -8.91 -10.24
CA PHE A 171 -18.42 -7.69 -9.56
C PHE A 171 -18.93 -6.62 -10.51
N HIS A 172 -18.40 -6.55 -11.73
CA HIS A 172 -18.88 -5.61 -12.74
C HIS A 172 -20.32 -5.88 -13.18
N HIS A 173 -20.85 -7.07 -12.88
CA HIS A 173 -22.21 -7.49 -13.21
C HIS A 173 -23.20 -7.36 -12.04
N LEU A 174 -22.75 -6.94 -10.85
CA LEU A 174 -23.64 -6.75 -9.70
C LEU A 174 -24.31 -5.37 -9.75
N PRO A 175 -25.61 -5.27 -9.40
CA PRO A 175 -26.26 -3.98 -9.18
C PRO A 175 -25.49 -3.17 -8.12
N SER A 176 -25.52 -1.85 -8.25
CA SER A 176 -24.75 -0.82 -7.52
C SER A 176 -25.03 -0.70 -6.01
N GLY A 177 -25.10 -1.83 -5.29
CA GLY A 177 -25.42 -1.92 -3.86
C GLY A 177 -24.70 -3.07 -3.14
N THR A 178 -23.47 -3.43 -3.56
CA THR A 178 -22.65 -4.41 -2.82
C THR A 178 -22.45 -3.94 -1.37
N SER A 179 -22.78 -4.80 -0.40
CA SER A 179 -22.70 -4.49 1.04
C SER A 179 -21.33 -3.90 1.40
N CYS A 180 -21.31 -2.68 1.94
CA CYS A 180 -20.09 -2.00 2.39
C CYS A 180 -19.19 -2.93 3.22
N GLN A 181 -19.77 -3.83 4.03
CA GLN A 181 -19.06 -4.79 4.89
C GLN A 181 -18.08 -5.71 4.14
N TYR A 182 -18.38 -6.06 2.89
CA TYR A 182 -17.48 -6.85 2.03
C TYR A 182 -16.28 -6.02 1.53
N LEU A 183 -16.57 -4.79 1.08
CA LEU A 183 -15.57 -3.80 0.70
C LEU A 183 -14.62 -3.53 1.88
N LYS A 184 -15.13 -3.55 3.13
CA LYS A 184 -14.27 -3.43 4.32
C LYS A 184 -13.21 -4.51 4.44
N GLN A 185 -13.55 -5.74 4.06
CA GLN A 185 -12.68 -6.91 4.22
C GLN A 185 -11.67 -7.06 3.07
N ILE A 186 -12.02 -6.58 1.87
CA ILE A 186 -11.10 -6.53 0.72
C ILE A 186 -9.99 -5.49 0.92
N ALA A 187 -10.27 -4.36 1.57
CA ALA A 187 -9.28 -3.30 1.82
C ALA A 187 -8.04 -3.77 2.59
N ILE A 188 -8.22 -4.78 3.45
CA ILE A 188 -7.09 -5.39 4.17
C ILE A 188 -6.14 -6.16 3.23
N PHE A 189 -6.62 -6.62 2.07
CA PHE A 189 -5.87 -7.45 1.11
C PHE A 189 -5.44 -6.70 -0.15
N VAL A 190 -6.20 -5.70 -0.56
CA VAL A 190 -5.96 -4.86 -1.74
C VAL A 190 -6.19 -3.40 -1.36
N PRO A 191 -5.22 -2.76 -0.66
CA PRO A 191 -5.43 -1.50 0.05
C PRO A 191 -5.82 -0.27 -0.80
N PHE A 192 -5.89 -0.41 -2.13
CA PHE A 192 -5.98 0.73 -3.04
C PHE A 192 -6.94 0.55 -4.22
N HIS A 193 -7.99 -0.25 -4.02
CA HIS A 193 -9.06 -0.35 -5.00
C HIS A 193 -10.04 0.83 -4.84
N PRO A 194 -10.42 1.54 -5.92
CA PRO A 194 -11.30 2.72 -5.87
C PRO A 194 -12.74 2.48 -5.37
N LEU A 195 -13.07 1.27 -4.90
CA LEU A 195 -14.41 0.89 -4.43
C LEU A 195 -14.53 0.82 -2.89
N LEU A 196 -13.47 1.05 -2.13
CA LEU A 196 -13.42 0.63 -0.73
C LEU A 196 -13.64 1.81 0.24
N ASP A 197 -14.89 2.01 0.67
CA ASP A 197 -15.27 2.97 1.71
C ASP A 197 -15.58 2.21 3.02
N ILE A 198 -15.00 2.63 4.15
CA ILE A 198 -15.20 1.99 5.45
C ILE A 198 -15.34 3.04 6.56
N GLU A 199 -16.51 3.66 6.64
CA GLU A 199 -16.76 4.74 7.62
C GLU A 199 -16.70 4.28 9.10
N ASP A 200 -16.76 2.98 9.39
CA ASP A 200 -16.78 2.45 10.77
C ASP A 200 -15.40 2.03 11.35
N ALA A 201 -14.31 2.09 10.57
CA ALA A 201 -12.99 1.61 11.05
C ALA A 201 -12.08 2.71 11.62
N LYS A 202 -12.64 3.86 12.03
CA LYS A 202 -11.88 4.96 12.66
C LYS A 202 -11.06 4.55 13.91
N ASN A 203 -11.35 3.39 14.49
CA ASN A 203 -10.73 2.90 15.72
C ASN A 203 -9.76 1.72 15.53
N GLU A 204 -9.49 1.25 14.31
CA GLU A 204 -8.52 0.16 14.08
C GLU A 204 -7.20 0.70 13.47
N PRO A 205 -6.05 0.47 14.12
CA PRO A 205 -4.77 1.09 13.74
C PRO A 205 -4.11 0.55 12.47
N ASP A 206 -4.61 -0.56 11.91
CA ASP A 206 -3.94 -1.31 10.83
C ASP A 206 -4.65 -1.26 9.46
N LEU A 207 -5.56 -0.31 9.26
CA LEU A 207 -6.42 -0.24 8.07
C LEU A 207 -6.31 1.08 7.30
N PHE A 208 -6.21 0.95 5.98
CA PHE A 208 -6.19 2.07 5.04
C PHE A 208 -7.61 2.43 4.58
N LEU A 209 -8.08 3.64 4.86
CA LEU A 209 -9.41 4.11 4.47
C LEU A 209 -9.33 4.95 3.20
N LEU A 210 -10.04 4.55 2.14
CA LEU A 210 -10.25 5.39 0.97
C LEU A 210 -11.56 6.17 1.13
N PRO A 211 -11.52 7.50 1.22
CA PRO A 211 -12.73 8.29 1.40
C PRO A 211 -13.50 8.41 0.08
N ARG A 212 -14.81 8.20 0.14
CA ARG A 212 -15.73 8.45 -0.98
C ARG A 212 -15.95 9.96 -1.14
N VAL A 213 -14.95 10.65 -1.68
CA VAL A 213 -15.06 12.09 -1.96
C VAL A 213 -15.33 12.31 -3.43
N VAL A 214 -16.41 13.04 -3.73
CA VAL A 214 -16.80 13.42 -5.09
C VAL A 214 -15.79 14.38 -5.71
N VAL A 215 -15.11 15.17 -4.87
CA VAL A 215 -14.12 16.16 -5.27
C VAL A 215 -12.71 15.56 -5.20
N ASN A 216 -12.03 15.49 -6.36
CA ASN A 216 -10.70 14.89 -6.47
C ASN A 216 -9.63 15.57 -5.60
N SER A 217 -9.71 16.89 -5.35
CA SER A 217 -8.73 17.61 -4.52
C SER A 217 -8.84 17.26 -3.04
N GLN A 218 -10.06 17.12 -2.51
CA GLN A 218 -10.30 16.63 -1.15
C GLN A 218 -9.91 15.16 -1.01
N ARG A 219 -10.22 14.33 -2.01
CA ARG A 219 -9.77 12.93 -2.06
C ARG A 219 -8.26 12.82 -1.96
N PHE A 220 -7.54 13.58 -2.76
CA PHE A 220 -6.08 13.60 -2.77
C PHE A 220 -5.51 13.94 -1.38
N ARG A 221 -6.02 15.00 -0.73
CA ARG A 221 -5.57 15.41 0.61
C ARG A 221 -5.76 14.33 1.67
N LEU A 222 -6.88 13.63 1.63
CA LEU A 222 -7.11 12.53 2.56
C LEU A 222 -6.24 11.30 2.24
N GLU A 223 -6.04 11.00 0.96
CA GLU A 223 -5.15 9.89 0.56
C GLU A 223 -3.72 10.12 0.99
N ILE A 224 -3.17 11.33 0.87
CA ILE A 224 -1.81 11.62 1.36
C ILE A 224 -1.74 11.48 2.88
N GLU A 225 -2.74 11.92 3.63
CA GLU A 225 -2.78 11.81 5.09
C GLU A 225 -2.83 10.35 5.55
N GLN A 226 -3.73 9.55 4.96
CA GLN A 226 -3.83 8.13 5.27
C GLN A 226 -2.55 7.38 4.86
N PHE A 227 -2.00 7.68 3.68
CA PHE A 227 -0.75 7.08 3.18
C PHE A 227 0.40 7.31 4.14
N THR A 228 0.58 8.57 4.54
CA THR A 228 1.59 8.97 5.51
C THR A 228 1.43 8.20 6.81
N LYS A 229 0.22 8.20 7.39
CA LYS A 229 -0.07 7.50 8.66
C LYS A 229 0.25 6.01 8.57
N PHE A 230 -0.22 5.33 7.52
CA PHE A 230 0.01 3.90 7.33
C PHE A 230 1.50 3.55 7.22
N ILE A 231 2.25 4.34 6.45
CA ILE A 231 3.69 4.11 6.30
C ILE A 231 4.42 4.32 7.62
N GLN A 232 3.96 5.25 8.46
CA GLN A 232 4.57 5.50 9.77
C GLN A 232 4.27 4.39 10.78
N THR A 233 3.04 3.86 10.81
CA THR A 233 2.61 2.92 11.86
C THR A 233 2.81 1.45 11.52
N SER A 234 2.59 1.06 10.25
CA SER A 234 2.35 -0.36 9.90
C SER A 234 3.16 -0.82 8.68
N PHE A 235 4.21 -0.08 8.29
CA PHE A 235 5.02 -0.41 7.13
C PHE A 235 5.86 -1.68 7.30
N HIS A 236 5.77 -2.57 6.31
CA HIS A 236 6.65 -3.72 6.15
C HIS A 236 7.28 -3.73 4.74
N ARG A 237 8.58 -4.03 4.67
CA ARG A 237 9.38 -4.02 3.43
C ARG A 237 8.82 -4.93 2.32
N SER A 238 8.14 -6.02 2.69
CA SER A 238 7.50 -6.94 1.73
C SER A 238 6.35 -6.32 0.93
N TYR A 239 5.85 -5.15 1.35
CA TYR A 239 4.75 -4.43 0.70
C TYR A 239 5.20 -3.28 -0.21
N SER A 240 6.51 -3.04 -0.33
CA SER A 240 7.03 -1.88 -1.02
C SER A 240 6.58 -1.77 -2.48
N ARG A 241 6.58 -2.88 -3.25
CA ARG A 241 6.12 -2.83 -4.64
C ARG A 241 4.65 -2.43 -4.78
N GLN A 242 3.78 -2.94 -3.90
CA GLN A 242 2.38 -2.57 -3.89
C GLN A 242 2.20 -1.11 -3.49
N LEU A 243 2.89 -0.67 -2.43
CA LEU A 243 2.84 0.71 -1.94
C LEU A 243 3.41 1.71 -2.95
N PHE A 244 4.41 1.31 -3.74
CA PHE A 244 4.94 2.13 -4.83
C PHE A 244 3.92 2.34 -5.95
N SER A 245 3.19 1.29 -6.36
CA SER A 245 2.10 1.42 -7.34
C SER A 245 1.00 2.39 -6.88
N VAL A 246 0.94 2.67 -5.60
CA VAL A 246 -0.12 3.45 -4.97
C VAL A 246 0.32 4.88 -4.83
N LEU A 247 1.54 5.09 -4.36
CA LEU A 247 2.23 6.35 -4.45
C LEU A 247 2.08 6.92 -5.87
N GLN A 248 2.31 6.09 -6.90
CA GLN A 248 2.09 6.48 -8.29
C GLN A 248 0.64 6.93 -8.57
N ARG A 249 -0.37 6.18 -8.14
CA ARG A 249 -1.79 6.56 -8.32
C ARG A 249 -2.17 7.85 -7.58
N ILE A 250 -1.62 8.07 -6.39
CA ILE A 250 -1.83 9.30 -5.62
C ILE A 250 -1.20 10.48 -6.39
N CYS A 251 0.00 10.31 -6.91
CA CYS A 251 0.67 11.32 -7.72
C CYS A 251 -0.05 11.57 -9.06
N GLU A 252 -0.57 10.55 -9.73
CA GLU A 252 -1.39 10.70 -10.94
C GLU A 252 -2.64 11.55 -10.64
N ARG A 253 -3.30 11.33 -9.50
CA ARG A 253 -4.45 12.15 -9.08
C ARG A 253 -4.07 13.59 -8.75
N MET A 254 -2.90 13.80 -8.13
CA MET A 254 -2.36 15.15 -7.90
C MET A 254 -2.24 15.96 -9.20
N GLU A 255 -1.95 15.30 -10.33
CA GLU A 255 -1.84 15.97 -11.63
C GLU A 255 -3.20 16.42 -12.17
N THR A 256 -4.30 15.79 -11.76
CA THR A 256 -5.66 16.07 -12.25
C THR A 256 -6.47 17.05 -11.40
N ILE A 257 -5.95 17.47 -10.25
CA ILE A 257 -6.65 18.41 -9.35
C ILE A 257 -6.31 19.86 -9.70
N GLU A 258 -6.86 20.82 -8.95
CA GLU A 258 -6.45 22.23 -9.01
C GLU A 258 -5.03 22.45 -8.48
N MET A 259 -4.51 23.67 -8.57
CA MET A 259 -3.19 24.00 -7.99
C MET A 259 -3.24 23.85 -6.47
N LEU A 260 -2.16 23.37 -5.88
CA LEU A 260 -2.01 23.20 -4.44
C LEU A 260 -1.80 24.54 -3.76
N ASP A 261 -2.37 24.67 -2.57
CA ASP A 261 -2.21 25.87 -1.74
C ASP A 261 -1.05 25.73 -0.74
N GLY A 262 -0.74 26.79 -0.01
CA GLY A 262 0.37 26.81 0.94
C GLY A 262 0.13 25.95 2.18
N GLY A 263 -1.13 25.69 2.53
CA GLY A 263 -1.49 24.79 3.63
C GLY A 263 -1.21 23.32 3.30
N ASP A 264 -1.03 22.98 2.03
CA ASP A 264 -0.68 21.63 1.59
C ASP A 264 0.84 21.33 1.67
N ILE A 265 1.70 22.34 1.88
CA ILE A 265 3.17 22.17 1.89
C ILE A 265 3.62 21.17 2.96
N ASP A 266 3.24 21.38 4.22
CA ASP A 266 3.71 20.55 5.33
C ASP A 266 3.24 19.11 5.19
N ARG A 267 1.97 18.92 4.76
CA ARG A 267 1.39 17.60 4.50
C ARG A 267 2.16 16.85 3.41
N LEU A 268 2.51 17.54 2.33
CA LEU A 268 3.20 16.92 1.20
C LEU A 268 4.65 16.62 1.49
N VAL A 269 5.33 17.47 2.27
CA VAL A 269 6.68 17.17 2.74
C VAL A 269 6.68 15.92 3.62
N GLU A 270 5.75 15.82 4.57
CA GLU A 270 5.63 14.64 5.44
C GLU A 270 5.28 13.37 4.65
N PHE A 271 4.39 13.49 3.67
CA PHE A 271 4.04 12.42 2.73
C PHE A 271 5.25 11.91 1.97
N TRP A 272 6.06 12.81 1.38
CA TRP A 272 7.24 12.41 0.62
C TRP A 272 8.33 11.80 1.50
N ILE A 273 8.61 12.39 2.67
CA ILE A 273 9.58 11.84 3.62
C ILE A 273 9.17 10.43 4.04
N SER A 274 7.90 10.23 4.37
CA SER A 274 7.39 8.90 4.73
C SER A 274 7.50 7.93 3.57
N SER A 275 7.16 8.37 2.35
CA SER A 275 7.21 7.57 1.13
C SER A 275 8.61 7.04 0.82
N PHE A 276 9.69 7.69 1.28
CA PHE A 276 11.04 7.23 0.98
C PHE A 276 11.37 5.84 1.54
N ARG A 277 10.72 5.46 2.65
CA ARG A 277 10.84 4.12 3.24
C ARG A 277 10.46 3.00 2.27
N ILE A 278 9.61 3.29 1.28
CA ILE A 278 9.18 2.33 0.28
C ILE A 278 10.37 1.88 -0.58
N TYR A 279 11.28 2.79 -0.91
CA TYR A 279 12.43 2.50 -1.76
C TYR A 279 13.48 1.60 -1.10
N GLU A 280 13.34 1.33 0.19
CA GLU A 280 14.19 0.38 0.94
C GLU A 280 13.67 -1.06 0.93
N GLY A 281 12.45 -1.29 0.43
CA GLY A 281 11.82 -2.61 0.51
C GLY A 281 11.90 -3.45 -0.76
N ASP A 282 11.34 -4.64 -0.67
CA ASP A 282 11.57 -5.70 -1.64
C ASP A 282 10.91 -5.38 -3.00
N GLY A 283 11.66 -5.64 -4.08
CA GLY A 283 11.16 -5.49 -5.45
C GLY A 283 11.12 -4.07 -5.99
N ILE A 284 11.79 -3.11 -5.32
CA ILE A 284 12.06 -1.78 -5.85
C ILE A 284 13.41 -1.76 -6.58
N GLY A 285 13.43 -1.27 -7.81
CA GLY A 285 14.65 -1.12 -8.61
C GLY A 285 15.08 0.34 -8.81
N MET A 286 16.25 0.53 -9.43
CA MET A 286 16.78 1.86 -9.79
C MET A 286 15.85 2.66 -10.72
N GLU A 287 15.09 1.98 -11.57
CA GLU A 287 14.11 2.62 -12.45
C GLU A 287 12.96 3.26 -11.64
N ASP A 288 12.53 2.61 -10.56
CA ASP A 288 11.46 3.12 -9.69
C ASP A 288 11.93 4.36 -8.90
N ILE A 289 13.19 4.34 -8.43
CA ILE A 289 13.84 5.49 -7.79
C ILE A 289 13.94 6.65 -8.78
N SER A 290 14.32 6.39 -10.03
CA SER A 290 14.37 7.43 -11.08
C SER A 290 12.98 8.02 -11.35
N LYS A 291 11.92 7.20 -11.34
CA LYS A 291 10.54 7.67 -11.47
C LYS A 291 10.12 8.54 -10.28
N ALA A 292 10.53 8.21 -9.06
CA ALA A 292 10.27 9.03 -7.88
C ALA A 292 10.73 10.47 -8.05
N ALA A 293 11.89 10.65 -8.69
CA ALA A 293 12.45 11.97 -8.92
C ALA A 293 11.59 12.85 -9.82
N ILE A 294 11.04 12.24 -10.87
CA ILE A 294 10.10 12.90 -11.78
C ILE A 294 8.82 13.28 -11.01
N LEU A 295 8.34 12.43 -10.11
CA LEU A 295 7.13 12.71 -9.33
C LEU A 295 7.30 13.87 -8.34
N ILE A 296 8.48 14.04 -7.73
CA ILE A 296 8.76 15.17 -6.83
C ILE A 296 8.85 16.48 -7.61
N GLU A 297 9.50 16.47 -8.78
CA GLU A 297 9.54 17.63 -9.68
C GLU A 297 8.13 18.04 -10.12
N LYS A 298 7.30 17.05 -10.51
CA LYS A 298 5.88 17.26 -10.82
C LYS A 298 5.12 17.84 -9.62
N CYS A 299 5.33 17.31 -8.41
CA CYS A 299 4.71 17.81 -7.18
C CYS A 299 5.04 19.28 -6.92
N ALA A 300 6.32 19.67 -7.04
CA ALA A 300 6.71 21.08 -6.94
C ALA A 300 6.00 21.94 -8.01
N GLY A 301 5.83 21.41 -9.23
CA GLY A 301 5.12 22.08 -10.32
C GLY A 301 3.64 22.36 -10.03
N ARG A 302 3.01 21.64 -9.10
CA ARG A 302 1.59 21.78 -8.72
C ARG A 302 1.31 22.94 -7.77
N PHE A 303 2.33 23.62 -7.26
CA PHE A 303 2.18 24.86 -6.52
C PHE A 303 2.30 26.07 -7.45
N GLU A 304 1.64 27.17 -7.07
CA GLU A 304 1.89 28.49 -7.63
C GLU A 304 3.38 28.84 -7.55
N ILE A 305 3.88 29.58 -8.54
CA ILE A 305 5.31 29.87 -8.70
C ILE A 305 5.96 30.48 -7.45
N SER A 306 5.24 31.32 -6.72
CA SER A 306 5.69 31.96 -5.46
C SER A 306 5.85 30.96 -4.31
N ARG A 307 5.12 29.83 -4.34
CA ARG A 307 5.12 28.81 -3.29
C ARG A 307 6.08 27.66 -3.57
N ARG A 308 6.45 27.42 -4.82
CA ARG A 308 7.44 26.40 -5.22
C ARG A 308 8.77 26.48 -4.45
N PRO A 309 9.43 27.65 -4.30
CA PRO A 309 10.67 27.72 -3.53
C PRO A 309 10.43 27.42 -2.05
N LEU A 310 9.27 27.80 -1.49
CA LEU A 310 8.90 27.53 -0.10
C LEU A 310 8.70 26.02 0.15
N PHE A 311 8.02 25.33 -0.76
CA PHE A 311 7.86 23.87 -0.70
C PHE A 311 9.21 23.16 -0.68
N LEU A 312 10.10 23.48 -1.63
CA LEU A 312 11.43 22.86 -1.72
C LEU A 312 12.32 23.21 -0.52
N LYS A 313 12.23 24.45 -0.03
CA LYS A 313 12.93 24.90 1.19
C LYS A 313 12.44 24.15 2.42
N HIS A 314 11.13 24.01 2.60
CA HIS A 314 10.55 23.28 3.73
C HIS A 314 10.93 21.80 3.67
N PHE A 315 10.92 21.21 2.47
CA PHE A 315 11.34 19.84 2.25
C PHE A 315 12.79 19.62 2.68
N LEU A 316 13.71 20.45 2.17
CA LEU A 316 15.13 20.36 2.54
C LEU A 316 15.36 20.59 4.04
N ARG A 317 14.65 21.55 4.64
CA ARG A 317 14.72 21.81 6.09
C ARG A 317 14.28 20.61 6.92
N ARG A 318 13.23 19.91 6.52
CA ARG A 318 12.76 18.72 7.22
C ARG A 318 13.76 17.57 7.11
N LEU A 319 14.42 17.40 5.96
CA LEU A 319 15.50 16.42 5.81
C LEU A 319 16.70 16.78 6.70
N ALA A 320 17.13 18.04 6.71
CA ALA A 320 18.23 18.52 7.55
C ALA A 320 17.97 18.34 9.07
N ALA A 321 16.71 18.30 9.48
CA ALA A 321 16.32 18.09 10.87
C ALA A 321 16.24 16.61 11.28
N GLN A 322 16.31 15.67 10.33
CA GLN A 322 16.36 14.24 10.64
C GLN A 322 17.81 13.77 10.83
N ASN A 323 17.99 12.68 11.59
CA ASN A 323 19.30 12.03 11.66
C ASN A 323 19.55 11.32 10.32
N SER A 324 20.67 11.64 9.66
CA SER A 324 21.02 11.15 8.30
C SER A 324 21.04 9.63 8.13
N SER A 325 20.99 8.86 9.22
CA SER A 325 20.91 7.40 9.21
C SER A 325 19.51 6.82 8.99
N SER A 326 18.44 7.64 8.95
CA SER A 326 17.05 7.13 8.89
C SER A 326 16.46 7.03 7.50
N ILE A 327 17.09 7.61 6.46
CA ILE A 327 16.56 7.65 5.10
C ILE A 327 17.61 7.09 4.13
N SER A 328 17.35 5.90 3.58
CA SER A 328 18.15 5.39 2.46
C SER A 328 18.08 6.34 1.26
N LEU A 329 19.22 6.57 0.61
CA LEU A 329 19.38 7.45 -0.56
C LEU A 329 19.14 8.95 -0.28
N GLU A 330 19.26 9.39 0.98
CA GLU A 330 19.15 10.81 1.35
C GLU A 330 19.99 11.75 0.45
N PRO A 331 21.29 11.48 0.16
CA PRO A 331 22.07 12.36 -0.71
C PRO A 331 21.47 12.54 -2.11
N GLN A 332 20.90 11.48 -2.67
CA GLN A 332 20.26 11.50 -3.99
C GLN A 332 18.94 12.28 -3.95
N ILE A 333 18.16 12.13 -2.88
CA ILE A 333 16.91 12.87 -2.67
C ILE A 333 17.20 14.38 -2.53
N VAL A 334 18.20 14.73 -1.73
CA VAL A 334 18.62 16.13 -1.53
C VAL A 334 19.15 16.72 -2.84
N ALA A 335 19.99 15.99 -3.57
CA ALA A 335 20.48 16.40 -4.89
C ALA A 335 19.35 16.73 -5.86
N MET A 336 18.30 15.92 -5.84
CA MET A 336 17.12 16.11 -6.67
C MET A 336 16.31 17.34 -6.25
N ILE A 337 16.10 17.59 -4.96
CA ILE A 337 15.46 18.83 -4.46
C ILE A 337 16.24 20.07 -4.93
N ILE A 338 17.56 20.06 -4.79
CA ILE A 338 18.45 21.15 -5.25
C ILE A 338 18.35 21.32 -6.77
N THR A 339 18.32 20.22 -7.52
CA THR A 339 18.20 20.24 -8.98
C THR A 339 16.84 20.78 -9.43
N THR A 340 15.75 20.40 -8.78
CA THR A 340 14.40 20.93 -9.03
C THR A 340 14.34 22.42 -8.70
N TYR A 341 14.96 22.86 -7.60
CA TYR A 341 15.05 24.28 -7.27
C TYR A 341 15.78 25.05 -8.36
N LYS A 342 16.97 24.59 -8.77
CA LYS A 342 17.77 25.17 -9.86
C LYS A 342 16.96 25.27 -11.14
N ARG A 343 16.32 24.17 -11.58
CA ARG A 343 15.53 24.14 -12.83
C ARG A 343 14.38 25.12 -12.78
N ASN A 344 13.62 25.17 -11.68
CA ASN A 344 12.51 26.11 -11.55
C ASN A 344 13.00 27.56 -11.52
N MET A 345 14.10 27.83 -10.80
CA MET A 345 14.72 29.14 -10.74
C MET A 345 15.17 29.63 -12.12
N THR A 346 15.88 28.80 -12.89
CA THR A 346 16.44 29.21 -14.19
C THR A 346 15.40 29.24 -15.32
N SER A 347 14.46 28.30 -15.33
CA SER A 347 13.41 28.23 -16.36
C SER A 347 12.39 29.36 -16.22
N THR A 348 11.97 29.67 -14.99
CA THR A 348 10.95 30.68 -14.74
C THR A 348 11.52 32.08 -14.54
N ARG A 349 12.80 32.19 -14.17
CA ARG A 349 13.49 33.45 -13.84
C ARG A 349 12.74 34.32 -12.82
N SER A 350 12.01 33.67 -11.91
CA SER A 350 11.10 34.34 -10.99
C SER A 350 11.82 34.93 -9.77
N PRO A 351 11.48 36.16 -9.35
CA PRO A 351 12.10 36.81 -8.20
C PRO A 351 11.86 36.05 -6.88
N PHE A 352 10.75 35.32 -6.76
CA PHE A 352 10.45 34.51 -5.56
C PHE A 352 11.52 33.46 -5.29
N PHE A 353 12.12 32.87 -6.33
CA PHE A 353 13.26 31.97 -6.15
C PHE A 353 14.51 32.73 -5.73
N TYR A 354 14.76 33.90 -6.31
CA TYR A 354 15.95 34.67 -5.97
C TYR A 354 15.91 35.16 -4.52
N GLU A 355 14.76 35.61 -4.04
CA GLU A 355 14.52 36.02 -2.66
C GLU A 355 14.90 34.92 -1.67
N GLU A 356 14.39 33.70 -1.92
CA GLU A 356 14.57 32.52 -1.07
C GLU A 356 15.95 31.84 -1.17
N LEU A 357 16.76 32.20 -2.18
CA LEU A 357 18.01 31.52 -2.49
C LEU A 357 19.04 31.57 -1.35
N GLY A 358 19.08 32.64 -0.56
CA GLY A 358 20.01 32.78 0.56
C GLY A 358 19.72 31.77 1.69
N ASP A 359 18.45 31.66 2.07
CA ASP A 359 18.00 30.65 3.03
C ASP A 359 18.22 29.23 2.49
N PHE A 360 17.94 29.02 1.21
CA PHE A 360 18.13 27.73 0.56
C PHE A 360 19.60 27.28 0.60
N TRP A 361 20.55 28.19 0.35
CA TRP A 361 21.98 27.92 0.53
C TRP A 361 22.36 27.55 1.95
N THR A 362 21.75 28.22 2.94
CA THR A 362 21.97 27.91 4.35
C THR A 362 21.55 26.48 4.68
N LEU A 363 20.44 26.00 4.10
CA LEU A 363 20.00 24.61 4.25
C LEU A 363 20.94 23.64 3.53
N CYS A 364 21.41 23.97 2.33
CA CYS A 364 22.41 23.15 1.63
C CYS A 364 23.65 22.93 2.50
N LEU A 365 24.14 23.97 3.18
CA LEU A 365 25.29 23.92 4.09
C LEU A 365 25.07 23.08 5.35
N GLN A 366 23.82 22.94 5.80
CA GLN A 366 23.48 22.12 6.96
C GLN A 366 23.56 20.62 6.64
N MET A 367 23.36 20.24 5.38
CA MET A 367 23.51 18.85 4.94
C MET A 367 25.00 18.49 4.94
N LYS A 368 25.39 17.51 5.75
CA LYS A 368 26.77 17.02 5.85
C LYS A 368 26.80 15.53 5.55
N TYR A 369 27.69 15.14 4.65
CA TYR A 369 27.93 13.74 4.32
C TYR A 369 29.41 13.45 4.44
N ASP A 370 29.74 12.44 5.24
CA ASP A 370 31.14 12.05 5.47
C ASP A 370 31.71 11.26 4.27
N ASP A 371 30.85 10.50 3.59
CA ASP A 371 31.20 9.71 2.41
C ASP A 371 30.90 10.49 1.11
N VAL A 372 31.96 11.06 0.54
CA VAL A 372 31.89 11.81 -0.72
C VAL A 372 31.45 10.93 -1.89
N TYR A 373 31.83 9.65 -1.89
CA TYR A 373 31.48 8.73 -2.96
C TYR A 373 29.96 8.49 -3.01
N ASN A 374 29.37 8.16 -1.86
CA ASN A 374 27.92 7.97 -1.75
C ASN A 374 27.12 9.28 -1.91
N ALA A 375 27.73 10.43 -1.61
CA ALA A 375 27.10 11.74 -1.74
C ALA A 375 27.41 12.47 -3.06
N THR A 376 28.03 11.82 -4.05
CA THR A 376 28.43 12.44 -5.34
C THR A 376 27.31 13.25 -6.01
N ALA A 377 26.07 12.72 -5.99
CA ALA A 377 24.91 13.40 -6.54
C ALA A 377 24.63 14.75 -5.86
N TYR A 378 24.78 14.81 -4.53
CA TYR A 378 24.58 16.03 -3.74
C TYR A 378 25.63 17.08 -4.07
N PHE A 379 26.92 16.72 -4.03
CA PHE A 379 28.01 17.65 -4.38
C PHE A 379 27.82 18.22 -5.80
N SER A 380 27.49 17.35 -6.76
CA SER A 380 27.23 17.75 -8.15
C SER A 380 26.03 18.72 -8.25
N ALA A 381 24.95 18.46 -7.52
CA ALA A 381 23.78 19.33 -7.52
C ALA A 381 24.11 20.72 -6.93
N VAL A 382 24.88 20.78 -5.84
CA VAL A 382 25.36 22.03 -5.25
C VAL A 382 26.22 22.83 -6.22
N PHE A 383 27.21 22.19 -6.84
CA PHE A 383 28.09 22.89 -7.79
C PHE A 383 27.33 23.42 -9.00
N THR A 384 26.41 22.64 -9.56
CA THR A 384 25.60 23.12 -10.69
C THR A 384 24.59 24.20 -10.30
N LEU A 385 24.11 24.25 -9.05
CA LEU A 385 23.30 25.37 -8.56
C LEU A 385 24.14 26.65 -8.46
N ALA A 386 25.35 26.56 -7.91
CA ALA A 386 26.28 27.68 -7.79
C ALA A 386 26.68 28.24 -9.17
N GLN A 387 27.00 27.35 -10.11
CA GLN A 387 27.25 27.70 -11.50
C GLN A 387 26.05 28.43 -12.13
N ALA A 388 24.84 27.88 -11.97
CA ALA A 388 23.63 28.50 -12.50
C ALA A 388 23.36 29.88 -11.88
N GLN A 389 23.56 30.06 -10.58
CA GLN A 389 23.42 31.35 -9.92
C GLN A 389 24.32 32.42 -10.58
N ALA A 390 25.58 32.07 -10.85
CA ALA A 390 26.53 32.98 -11.47
C ALA A 390 26.24 33.26 -12.95
N LEU A 391 25.96 32.22 -13.74
CA LEU A 391 25.67 32.35 -15.17
C LEU A 391 24.41 33.21 -15.42
N PHE A 392 23.40 33.08 -14.57
CA PHE A 392 22.18 33.89 -14.64
C PHE A 392 22.30 35.24 -13.90
N ARG A 393 23.50 35.56 -13.39
CA ARG A 393 23.83 36.83 -12.71
C ARG A 393 22.92 37.15 -11.52
N ILE A 394 22.58 36.14 -10.72
CA ILE A 394 21.64 36.25 -9.60
C ILE A 394 22.41 36.63 -8.33
N LYS A 395 22.08 37.79 -7.75
CA LYS A 395 22.57 38.27 -6.44
C LYS A 395 24.10 38.14 -6.27
N ARG A 396 24.88 39.00 -6.93
CA ARG A 396 26.36 39.01 -6.86
C ARG A 396 26.94 38.89 -5.44
N PRO A 397 26.48 39.65 -4.42
CA PRO A 397 27.01 39.51 -3.06
C PRO A 397 26.78 38.11 -2.46
N LEU A 398 25.68 37.45 -2.85
CA LEU A 398 25.41 36.07 -2.43
C LEU A 398 26.35 35.09 -3.13
N CYS A 399 26.72 35.30 -4.40
CA CYS A 399 27.71 34.45 -5.09
C CYS A 399 29.08 34.47 -4.40
N GLU A 400 29.52 35.65 -3.93
CA GLU A 400 30.77 35.78 -3.15
C GLU A 400 30.71 34.93 -1.89
N VAL A 401 29.60 35.02 -1.14
CA VAL A 401 29.38 34.23 0.07
C VAL A 401 29.33 32.73 -0.24
N VAL A 402 28.67 32.32 -1.33
CA VAL A 402 28.59 30.92 -1.74
C VAL A 402 29.97 30.37 -2.11
N TYR A 403 30.78 31.13 -2.83
CA TYR A 403 32.13 30.71 -3.18
C TYR A 403 32.99 30.47 -1.92
N GLU A 404 33.00 31.43 -1.00
CA GLU A 404 33.84 31.37 0.21
C GLU A 404 33.33 30.34 1.23
N LYS A 405 32.01 30.26 1.45
CA LYS A 405 31.44 29.44 2.54
C LYS A 405 30.94 28.07 2.10
N VAL A 406 30.71 27.84 0.81
CA VAL A 406 30.17 26.58 0.29
C VAL A 406 31.18 25.88 -0.60
N LEU A 407 31.59 26.51 -1.70
CA LEU A 407 32.38 25.84 -2.73
C LEU A 407 33.80 25.49 -2.25
N LYS A 408 34.51 26.43 -1.64
CA LYS A 408 35.87 26.17 -1.13
C LYS A 408 35.89 25.04 -0.09
N PRO A 409 35.06 25.06 0.99
CA PRO A 409 35.05 23.96 1.96
C PRO A 409 34.68 22.60 1.36
N MET A 410 33.72 22.56 0.43
CA MET A 410 33.34 21.30 -0.24
C MET A 410 34.45 20.77 -1.14
N HIS A 411 35.22 21.64 -1.79
CA HIS A 411 36.39 21.24 -2.57
C HIS A 411 37.49 20.66 -1.67
N GLU A 412 37.78 21.31 -0.55
CA GLU A 412 38.73 20.80 0.46
C GLU A 412 38.31 19.40 0.95
N GLN A 413 37.03 19.21 1.26
CA GLN A 413 36.50 17.91 1.66
C GLN A 413 36.71 16.82 0.59
N ILE A 414 36.50 17.13 -0.70
CA ILE A 414 36.73 16.19 -1.80
C ILE A 414 38.22 15.83 -1.91
N VAL A 415 39.11 16.82 -1.78
CA VAL A 415 40.56 16.62 -1.84
C VAL A 415 41.04 15.77 -0.67
N ASP A 416 40.57 16.05 0.53
CA ASP A 416 40.93 15.28 1.73
C ASP A 416 40.41 13.85 1.66
N PHE A 417 39.17 13.65 1.19
CA PHE A 417 38.63 12.31 0.97
C PHE A 417 39.42 11.52 -0.08
N LYS A 418 39.84 12.16 -1.17
CA LYS A 418 40.73 11.53 -2.17
C LYS A 418 42.05 11.10 -1.56
N ARG A 419 42.70 11.96 -0.79
CA ARG A 419 43.96 11.65 -0.10
C ARG A 419 43.81 10.47 0.87
N LEU A 420 42.69 10.41 1.60
CA LEU A 420 42.39 9.29 2.48
C LEU A 420 42.27 7.98 1.69
N LYS A 421 41.57 7.99 0.55
CA LYS A 421 41.44 6.83 -0.33
C LYS A 421 42.77 6.39 -0.94
N ASP A 422 43.58 7.33 -1.42
CA ASP A 422 44.92 7.03 -1.95
C ASP A 422 45.80 6.36 -0.88
N VAL A 423 45.69 6.77 0.40
CA VAL A 423 46.41 6.14 1.52
C VAL A 423 45.86 4.75 1.87
N GLU A 424 44.54 4.54 1.78
CA GLU A 424 43.90 3.23 1.97
C GLU A 424 44.32 2.23 0.89
N GLU A 425 44.30 2.65 -0.38
CA GLU A 425 44.73 1.82 -1.52
C GLU A 425 46.21 1.43 -1.43
N ASN A 426 47.08 2.37 -1.06
CA ASN A 426 48.51 2.10 -0.85
C ASN A 426 48.81 1.12 0.30
N LYS A 427 47.86 0.93 1.23
CA LYS A 427 47.97 -0.06 2.32
C LYS A 427 47.38 -1.43 1.97
N MET A 428 46.55 -1.53 0.92
CA MET A 428 45.75 -2.72 0.58
C MET A 428 46.30 -3.55 -0.61
N ASN A 429 47.58 -3.41 -0.98
CA ASN A 429 48.22 -4.14 -2.09
C ASN A 429 48.34 -5.67 -1.86
N SER A 430 47.21 -6.39 -1.77
CA SER A 430 47.17 -7.86 -1.82
C SER A 430 45.84 -8.48 -2.30
N ASN A 431 44.90 -7.79 -2.96
CA ASN A 431 43.69 -8.43 -3.50
C ASN A 431 43.10 -7.71 -4.75
N ASP A 432 42.74 -8.50 -5.77
CA ASP A 432 42.19 -8.06 -7.07
C ASP A 432 40.87 -7.23 -7.00
N LEU A 433 40.19 -7.22 -5.85
CA LEU A 433 38.98 -6.41 -5.64
C LEU A 433 39.27 -4.89 -5.59
N ALA A 434 40.51 -4.50 -5.27
CA ALA A 434 40.94 -3.11 -5.16
C ALA A 434 40.98 -2.40 -6.54
N ALA A 435 41.30 -3.13 -7.62
CA ALA A 435 41.43 -2.55 -8.96
C ALA A 435 40.08 -2.14 -9.58
N MET A 436 38.97 -2.80 -9.21
CA MET A 436 37.63 -2.39 -9.66
C MET A 436 37.10 -1.18 -8.89
N GLN A 437 37.41 -1.05 -7.60
CA GLN A 437 37.01 0.11 -6.78
C GLN A 437 37.82 1.37 -7.12
N SER A 438 39.10 1.24 -7.48
CA SER A 438 39.94 2.41 -7.82
C SER A 438 39.51 3.08 -9.14
N ASN A 439 39.10 2.30 -10.15
CA ASN A 439 38.59 2.84 -11.42
C ASN A 439 37.28 3.62 -11.24
N LEU A 440 36.33 3.08 -10.44
CA LEU A 440 35.04 3.72 -10.19
C LEU A 440 35.19 4.98 -9.31
N GLY A 441 36.12 4.95 -8.34
CA GLY A 441 36.49 6.11 -7.54
C GLY A 441 37.08 7.24 -8.39
N SER A 442 38.03 6.91 -9.28
CA SER A 442 38.69 7.88 -10.17
C SER A 442 37.70 8.65 -11.06
N ASP A 443 36.68 7.98 -11.60
CA ASP A 443 35.64 8.60 -12.43
C ASP A 443 34.77 9.58 -11.62
N VAL A 444 34.37 9.19 -10.41
CA VAL A 444 33.58 10.03 -9.49
C VAL A 444 34.33 11.31 -9.10
N PHE A 445 35.60 11.19 -8.71
CA PHE A 445 36.42 12.35 -8.37
C PHE A 445 36.60 13.30 -9.56
N THR A 446 36.79 12.74 -10.76
CA THR A 446 36.94 13.55 -11.98
C THR A 446 35.67 14.35 -12.27
N ILE A 447 34.49 13.74 -12.15
CA ILE A 447 33.19 14.42 -12.32
C ILE A 447 33.05 15.57 -11.33
N LEU A 448 33.35 15.34 -10.05
CA LEU A 448 33.22 16.35 -9.00
C LEU A 448 34.20 17.51 -9.16
N VAL A 449 35.46 17.24 -9.50
CA VAL A 449 36.47 18.29 -9.73
C VAL A 449 36.11 19.11 -10.97
N CYS A 450 35.65 18.49 -12.05
CA CYS A 450 35.22 19.19 -13.26
C CYS A 450 34.01 20.08 -13.00
N THR A 451 32.99 19.56 -12.31
CA THR A 451 31.78 20.36 -11.97
C THR A 451 32.08 21.48 -10.99
N TYR A 452 32.97 21.27 -10.02
CA TYR A 452 33.47 22.33 -9.13
C TYR A 452 34.16 23.45 -9.94
N LYS A 453 35.12 23.11 -10.81
CA LYS A 453 35.86 24.11 -11.60
C LYS A 453 34.94 24.96 -12.47
N GLN A 454 33.95 24.32 -13.12
CA GLN A 454 32.95 25.03 -13.90
C GLN A 454 32.13 26.03 -13.07
N ALA A 455 31.80 25.68 -11.82
CA ALA A 455 31.10 26.57 -10.90
C ALA A 455 32.01 27.72 -10.44
N GLU A 456 33.26 27.41 -10.08
CA GLU A 456 34.26 28.39 -9.67
C GLU A 456 34.52 29.42 -10.77
N ASP A 457 34.77 28.97 -12.00
CA ASP A 457 35.04 29.85 -13.15
C ASP A 457 33.86 30.78 -13.43
N ALA A 458 32.63 30.24 -13.42
CA ALA A 458 31.42 31.02 -13.62
C ALA A 458 31.25 32.10 -12.54
N ILE A 459 31.51 31.76 -11.27
CA ILE A 459 31.41 32.71 -10.16
C ILE A 459 32.48 33.78 -10.26
N ARG A 460 33.74 33.41 -10.52
CA ARG A 460 34.84 34.39 -10.70
C ARG A 460 34.56 35.35 -11.85
N GLN A 461 33.99 34.88 -12.95
CA GLN A 461 33.58 35.73 -14.07
C GLN A 461 32.43 36.69 -13.74
N PHE A 462 31.59 36.37 -12.76
CA PHE A 462 30.48 37.23 -12.35
C PHE A 462 30.87 38.21 -11.24
N ILE A 463 31.83 37.83 -10.39
CA ILE A 463 32.36 38.66 -9.29
C ILE A 463 33.41 39.65 -9.78
N ASN A 464 34.18 39.33 -10.82
CA ASN A 464 35.10 40.28 -11.45
C ASN A 464 34.35 41.12 -12.47
#